data_AF-A0A537K6T1-F1
#
_entry.id   AF-A0A537K6T1-F1
#
_cell.length_a   1.000
_cell.length_b   1.000
_cell.length_c   1.000
_cell.angle_alpha   90.00
_cell.angle_beta   90.00
_cell.angle_gamma   90.00
#
_symmetry.space_group_name_H-M   'P 1'
#
loop_
_entity.id
_entity.type
_entity.pdbx_description
1 polymer ?
#
loop_
_entity_poly.entity_id
_entity_poly.type
_entity_poly.pdbx_seq_one_letter_code
_entity_poly.pdbx_strand_id
1 'polypeptide(L)'
;YSVMLELQADFLAGVWAHHAQQMKNILEAGDIDEALNAANAIGDDRLQKESQGYVVPESFTHGTSKQRIYWFKKGFDTGDIKQGDTFNDPSLQ
;
A
#
# COMPACT_ATOMS: atom_id res chain seq x y z
N TYR A 1 4.40 -13.67 0.99
CA TYR A 1 5.50 -12.74 1.29
C TYR A 1 5.41 -12.34 2.76
N SER A 2 6.39 -11.62 3.32
CA SER A 2 6.17 -11.00 4.64
C SER A 2 5.26 -9.79 4.46
N VAL A 3 4.21 -9.65 5.28
CA VAL A 3 3.31 -8.49 5.23
C VAL A 3 4.09 -7.17 5.27
N MET A 4 5.13 -7.08 6.10
CA MET A 4 5.95 -5.86 6.18
C MET A 4 6.67 -5.52 4.88
N LEU A 5 7.10 -6.53 4.12
CA LEU A 5 7.76 -6.33 2.83
C LEU A 5 6.77 -5.77 1.79
N GLU A 6 5.54 -6.27 1.77
CA GLU A 6 4.49 -5.80 0.87
C GLU A 6 4.11 -4.35 1.16
N LEU A 7 3.96 -4.01 2.44
CA LEU A 7 3.68 -2.64 2.86
C LEU A 7 4.85 -1.69 2.57
N GLN A 8 6.10 -2.17 2.66
CA GLN A 8 7.27 -1.38 2.28
C GLN A 8 7.26 -1.09 0.78
N ALA A 9 6.88 -2.08 -0.04
CA ALA A 9 6.77 -1.91 -1.49
C ALA A 9 5.70 -0.86 -1.84
N ASP A 10 4.53 -0.88 -1.18
CA ASP A 10 3.50 0.14 -1.36
C ASP A 10 3.99 1.54 -1.03
N PHE A 11 4.70 1.69 0.10
CA PHE A 11 5.29 2.96 0.49
C PHE A 11 6.27 3.48 -0.56
N LEU A 12 7.17 2.63 -1.04
CA LEU A 12 8.15 3.01 -2.06
C LEU A 12 7.48 3.36 -3.39
N ALA A 13 6.40 2.66 -3.77
CA ALA A 13 5.60 3.00 -4.94
C ALA A 13 4.95 4.38 -4.81
N GLY A 14 4.42 4.70 -3.62
CA GLY A 14 3.92 6.04 -3.30
C GLY A 14 5.00 7.12 -3.44
N VAL A 15 6.19 6.90 -2.84
CA VAL A 15 7.32 7.85 -2.95
C VAL A 15 7.72 8.05 -4.40
N TRP A 16 7.80 6.97 -5.19
CA TRP A 16 8.08 7.09 -6.63
C TRP A 16 7.02 7.93 -7.34
N ALA A 17 5.73 7.68 -7.06
CA ALA A 17 4.63 8.42 -7.66
C ALA A 17 4.66 9.92 -7.30
N HIS A 18 5.04 10.27 -6.07
CA HIS A 18 5.27 11.66 -5.67
C HIS A 18 6.27 12.35 -6.60
N HIS A 19 7.46 11.77 -6.76
CA HIS A 19 8.53 12.34 -7.57
C HIS A 19 8.18 12.33 -9.06
N ALA A 20 7.52 11.29 -9.55
CA ALA A 20 7.04 11.21 -10.93
C ALA A 20 6.06 12.35 -11.25
N GLN A 21 5.16 12.67 -10.31
CA GLN A 21 4.23 13.78 -10.46
C GLN A 21 4.95 15.13 -10.50
N GLN A 22 5.85 15.38 -9.56
CA GLN A 22 6.59 16.65 -9.48
C GLN A 22 7.50 16.90 -10.69
N MET A 23 8.15 15.87 -11.22
CA MET A 23 9.17 16.05 -12.26
C MET A 23 8.61 16.22 -13.66
N LYS A 24 7.51 15.55 -13.99
CA LYS A 24 7.06 15.42 -15.37
C LYS A 24 5.55 15.50 -15.56
N ASN A 25 4.78 15.74 -14.48
CA ASN A 25 3.31 15.73 -14.52
C ASN A 25 2.77 14.47 -15.24
N ILE A 26 3.46 13.34 -15.05
CA ILE A 26 3.16 12.07 -15.75
C ILE A 26 1.87 11.47 -15.23
N LEU A 27 1.53 11.68 -13.95
CA LEU A 27 0.36 11.08 -13.35
C LEU A 27 -0.86 11.98 -13.56
N GLU A 28 -1.84 11.45 -14.28
CA GLU A 28 -3.17 12.00 -14.27
C GLU A 28 -3.83 11.69 -12.92
N ALA A 29 -4.83 12.48 -12.51
CA ALA A 29 -5.55 12.23 -11.26
C ALA A 29 -6.11 10.79 -11.20
N GLY A 30 -6.49 10.23 -12.35
CA GLY A 30 -6.96 8.85 -12.48
C GLY A 30 -5.90 7.78 -12.20
N ASP A 31 -4.62 8.05 -12.45
CA ASP A 31 -3.54 7.07 -12.22
C ASP A 31 -3.32 6.80 -10.73
N ILE A 32 -3.48 7.84 -9.90
CA ILE A 32 -3.38 7.72 -8.44
C ILE A 32 -4.57 6.91 -7.92
N ASP A 33 -5.77 7.20 -8.40
CA ASP A 33 -6.98 6.45 -8.02
C ASP A 33 -6.87 4.99 -8.45
N GLU A 34 -6.31 4.70 -9.64
CA GLU A 34 -6.05 3.34 -10.10
C GLU A 34 -5.04 2.60 -9.22
N ALA A 35 -3.93 3.25 -8.85
CA ALA A 35 -2.95 2.67 -7.93
C ALA A 35 -3.55 2.36 -6.55
N LEU A 36 -4.39 3.26 -6.02
CA LEU A 36 -5.11 3.03 -4.76
C LEU A 36 -6.13 1.89 -4.87
N ASN A 37 -6.83 1.78 -6.00
CA ASN A 37 -7.76 0.68 -6.26
C ASN A 37 -7.04 -0.66 -6.36
N ALA A 38 -5.87 -0.70 -7.00
CA ALA A 38 -5.02 -1.89 -7.07
C ALA A 38 -4.54 -2.31 -5.67
N ALA A 39 -4.00 -1.37 -4.88
CA ALA A 39 -3.54 -1.64 -3.52
C ALA A 39 -4.68 -2.13 -2.61
N ASN A 40 -5.88 -1.58 -2.77
CA ASN A 40 -7.09 -2.03 -2.09
C ASN A 40 -7.49 -3.45 -2.53
N ALA A 41 -7.40 -3.75 -3.84
CA ALA A 41 -7.84 -5.02 -4.41
C ALA A 41 -7.03 -6.23 -3.94
N ILE A 42 -5.73 -6.04 -3.66
CA ILE A 42 -4.82 -7.13 -3.29
C ILE A 42 -4.64 -7.31 -1.78
N GLY A 43 -5.41 -6.60 -0.96
CA GLY A 43 -5.46 -6.86 0.48
C GLY A 43 -6.13 -8.20 0.80
N ASP A 44 -5.56 -8.96 1.73
CA ASP A 44 -6.03 -10.31 2.07
C ASP A 44 -7.45 -10.29 2.64
N ASP A 45 -7.83 -9.26 3.38
CA ASP A 45 -9.19 -9.09 3.90
C ASP A 45 -10.22 -8.98 2.77
N ARG A 46 -9.88 -8.28 1.70
CA ARG A 46 -10.73 -8.21 0.51
C ARG A 46 -10.73 -9.53 -0.25
N LEU A 47 -9.56 -10.09 -0.56
CA LEU A 47 -9.44 -11.34 -1.32
C LEU A 47 -10.13 -12.52 -0.61
N GLN A 48 -9.98 -12.64 0.71
CA GLN A 48 -10.66 -13.68 1.47
C GLN A 48 -12.15 -13.45 1.53
N LYS A 49 -12.61 -12.21 1.71
CA LYS A 49 -14.05 -11.93 1.71
C LYS A 49 -14.69 -12.23 0.35
N GLU A 50 -13.99 -11.95 -0.75
CA GLU A 50 -14.44 -12.32 -2.11
C GLU A 50 -14.43 -13.84 -2.35
N SER A 51 -13.43 -14.55 -1.82
CA SER A 51 -13.24 -15.99 -2.05
C SER A 51 -14.14 -16.88 -1.17
N GLN A 52 -14.22 -16.59 0.12
CA GLN A 52 -14.88 -17.46 1.12
C GLN A 52 -15.93 -16.74 1.99
N GLY A 53 -16.11 -15.42 1.85
CA GLY A 53 -17.15 -14.65 2.54
C GLY A 53 -16.78 -14.15 3.95
N TYR A 54 -15.62 -14.55 4.50
CA TYR A 54 -15.14 -14.11 5.81
C TYR A 54 -13.61 -13.96 5.84
N VAL A 55 -13.12 -13.22 6.83
CA VAL A 55 -11.70 -12.87 6.99
C VAL A 55 -11.07 -13.67 8.12
N VAL A 56 -9.88 -14.20 7.89
CA VAL A 56 -9.03 -14.91 8.85
C VAL A 56 -7.69 -14.19 8.94
N PRO A 57 -7.48 -13.34 9.95
CA PRO A 57 -6.27 -12.50 10.06
C PRO A 57 -4.96 -13.29 10.12
N GLU A 58 -4.98 -14.47 10.73
CA GLU A 58 -3.79 -15.32 10.92
C GLU A 58 -3.19 -15.87 9.62
N SER A 59 -3.94 -15.82 8.51
CA SER A 59 -3.50 -16.32 7.20
C SER A 59 -3.06 -15.21 6.24
N PHE A 60 -2.89 -13.98 6.71
CA PHE A 60 -2.49 -12.85 5.86
C PHE A 60 -1.05 -13.00 5.34
N THR A 61 -0.87 -12.69 4.07
CA THR A 61 0.41 -12.75 3.34
C THR A 61 0.75 -11.46 2.58
N HIS A 62 -0.23 -10.57 2.39
CA HIS A 62 -0.15 -9.26 1.73
C HIS A 62 -0.62 -8.11 2.62
N GLY A 63 -1.18 -8.41 3.80
CA GLY A 63 -1.73 -7.42 4.72
C GLY A 63 -3.14 -7.02 4.35
N THR A 64 -3.73 -6.14 5.15
CA THR A 64 -5.08 -5.62 4.87
C THR A 64 -5.06 -4.57 3.77
N SER A 65 -6.15 -4.47 3.01
CA SER A 65 -6.37 -3.41 2.03
C SER A 65 -6.14 -2.02 2.63
N LYS A 66 -6.57 -1.82 3.87
CA LYS A 66 -6.38 -0.56 4.60
C LYS A 66 -4.90 -0.25 4.85
N GLN A 67 -4.11 -1.23 5.27
CA GLN A 67 -2.67 -1.05 5.48
C GLN A 67 -1.98 -0.70 4.15
N ARG A 68 -2.30 -1.43 3.08
CA ARG A 68 -1.70 -1.20 1.75
C ARG A 68 -1.99 0.21 1.22
N ILE A 69 -3.25 0.64 1.28
CA ILE A 69 -3.66 2.00 0.92
C ILE A 69 -2.94 3.05 1.78
N TYR A 70 -2.88 2.84 3.09
CA TYR A 70 -2.24 3.78 4.00
C TYR A 70 -0.76 3.98 3.65
N TRP A 71 -0.01 2.90 3.45
CA TRP A 71 1.42 2.98 3.18
C TRP A 71 1.72 3.60 1.82
N PHE A 72 0.95 3.27 0.78
CA PHE A 72 1.04 3.96 -0.50
C PHE A 72 0.81 5.46 -0.36
N LYS A 73 -0.30 5.86 0.29
CA LYS A 73 -0.63 7.28 0.50
C LYS A 73 0.46 8.00 1.29
N LYS A 74 0.96 7.39 2.37
CA LYS A 74 2.05 7.99 3.16
C LYS A 74 3.30 8.24 2.30
N GLY A 75 3.68 7.29 1.45
CA GLY A 75 4.79 7.48 0.51
C GLY A 75 4.53 8.61 -0.48
N PHE A 76 3.33 8.64 -1.06
CA PHE A 76 2.91 9.65 -2.03
C PHE A 76 2.83 11.06 -1.43
N ASP A 77 2.28 11.20 -0.24
CA ASP A 77 2.10 12.48 0.42
C ASP A 77 3.45 13.06 0.90
N THR A 78 4.34 12.19 1.40
CA THR A 78 5.63 12.64 1.97
C THR A 78 6.73 12.79 0.93
N GLY A 79 6.84 11.89 -0.04
CA GLY A 79 7.96 11.82 -0.98
C GLY A 79 9.32 11.51 -0.34
N ASP A 80 9.38 11.28 0.98
CA ASP A 80 10.62 11.06 1.73
C ASP A 80 10.78 9.58 2.11
N ILE A 81 11.76 8.92 1.49
CA ILE A 81 12.04 7.50 1.71
C ILE A 81 12.30 7.13 3.19
N LYS A 82 12.75 8.10 4.01
CA LYS A 82 13.05 7.85 5.43
C LYS A 82 11.81 7.76 6.31
N GLN A 83 10.63 8.08 5.78
CA GLN A 83 9.37 8.03 6.54
C GLN A 83 8.65 6.67 6.43
N GLY A 84 9.23 5.71 5.73
CA GLY A 84 8.67 4.37 5.58
C GLY A 84 9.60 3.29 6.06
N ASP A 85 9.42 2.92 7.33
CA ASP A 85 10.00 1.73 7.93
C ASP A 85 8.86 0.85 8.47
N THR A 86 8.39 -0.06 7.62
CA THR A 86 7.27 -0.95 7.98
C THR A 86 7.70 -2.08 8.91
N PHE A 87 8.99 -2.42 8.94
CA PHE A 87 9.51 -3.50 9.79
C PHE A 87 9.55 -3.09 11.26
N ASN A 88 9.67 -1.80 11.55
CA ASN A 88 9.72 -1.26 12.90
C ASN A 88 8.48 -0.44 13.29
N ASP A 89 7.40 -0.43 12.48
CA ASP A 89 6.18 0.31 12.83
C ASP A 89 5.40 -0.43 13.94
N PRO A 90 5.25 0.16 15.14
CA PRO A 90 4.58 -0.51 16.26
C PRO A 90 3.09 -0.77 16.03
N SER A 91 2.47 -0.08 15.05
CA SER A 91 1.06 -0.32 14.70
C SER A 91 0.85 -1.58 13.84
N LEU A 92 1.94 -2.21 13.40
CA LEU A 92 1.95 -3.42 12.57
C LEU A 92 2.40 -4.68 13.34
N GLN A 93 2.71 -4.54 14.63
CA GLN A 93 3.14 -5.63 15.52
C GLN A 93 2.00 -6.21 16.35
#